data_AF-A0A2P6M5F9-F1
#
_entry.id   AF-A0A2P6M5F9-F1
#
_cell.length_a   1.000
_cell.length_b   1.000
_cell.length_c   1.000
_cell.angle_alpha   90.00
_cell.angle_beta   90.00
_cell.angle_gamma   90.00
#
_symmetry.space_group_name_H-M   'P 1'
#
loop_
_entity.id
_entity.type
_entity.pdbx_description
1 polymer ?
#
loop_
_entity_poly.entity_id
_entity_poly.type
_entity_poly.pdbx_seq_one_letter_code
_entity_poly.pdbx_strand_id
1 'polypeptide(L)'
;MKVGCDDLAQYFESIDLNEVLRDINEDRSVAGFPLLNDLDPLEDELAKLRRAYVQSMVQALDRLPSSELVEVVTELVEEATSYGVEPASALIGDLVEVYERRVGGFLESEAEDIEKLIDATKARAEEGAEAGEIDALTTRILERAQHWDEKAQPVQVLMESRGLEHRVSVRLALALRGLAIELFNEHDYLNISKRISDRLREIFAEVPEIAERVEQDIEALVEIADARRNEAVRSKKEQEEFAASIAYEATFGLLIKDTFRLSTNGVSWKGSSLSLEEVDGISWGGLRGDYKTTFDVRIYSPRGTLFVEFSDESKFGPMIERLWKAVGVRLLIELLQTLRSGAVMTFGGMRISDRGVVIPVERMFRATQEVFVPWGEARKSSQGGQLVLTSGDGKAKGSIDLRQSKNSPVLSTALDIYWKKGGSTLSSILGK
;
A
#
# COMPACT_ATOMS: atom_id res chain seq x y z
N MET A 1 30.81 25.97 -34.40
CA MET A 1 31.05 24.64 -35.01
C MET A 1 29.74 24.05 -35.50
N LYS A 2 28.73 23.96 -34.61
CA LYS A 2 27.33 23.63 -34.88
C LYS A 2 26.74 24.23 -36.17
N VAL A 3 26.59 25.56 -36.23
CA VAL A 3 26.08 26.28 -37.42
C VAL A 3 26.77 25.86 -38.72
N GLY A 4 28.10 25.64 -38.69
CA GLY A 4 28.84 25.21 -39.88
C GLY A 4 28.62 23.75 -40.27
N CYS A 5 28.21 22.88 -39.34
CA CYS A 5 27.85 21.49 -39.61
C CYS A 5 26.42 21.39 -40.17
N ASP A 6 25.49 22.16 -39.63
CA ASP A 6 24.09 22.24 -40.10
C ASP A 6 23.99 22.85 -41.49
N ASP A 7 24.65 23.99 -41.71
CA ASP A 7 24.71 24.64 -43.02
C ASP A 7 25.24 23.66 -44.07
N LEU A 8 26.33 22.95 -43.75
CA LEU A 8 26.95 21.99 -44.66
C LEU A 8 26.05 20.77 -44.92
N ALA A 9 25.31 20.29 -43.93
CA ALA A 9 24.31 19.23 -44.12
C ALA A 9 23.17 19.70 -45.04
N GLN A 10 22.63 20.89 -44.80
CA GLN A 10 21.55 21.47 -45.61
C GLN A 10 22.00 21.70 -47.06
N TYR A 11 23.21 22.25 -47.26
CA TYR A 11 23.76 22.43 -48.59
C TYR A 11 23.96 21.09 -49.31
N PHE A 12 24.46 20.07 -48.61
CA PHE A 12 24.68 18.75 -49.21
C PHE A 12 23.37 18.10 -49.67
N GLU A 13 22.30 18.17 -48.86
CA GLU A 13 20.98 17.64 -49.21
C GLU A 13 20.28 18.43 -50.34
N SER A 14 20.70 19.68 -50.58
CA SER A 14 20.17 20.51 -51.67
C SER A 14 20.75 20.20 -53.06
N ILE A 15 21.73 19.29 -53.15
CA ILE A 15 22.40 18.95 -54.41
C ILE A 15 21.46 18.14 -55.32
N ASP A 16 21.01 18.74 -56.43
CA ASP A 16 20.29 18.03 -57.49
C ASP A 16 21.28 17.44 -58.51
N LEU A 17 21.44 16.12 -58.47
CA LEU A 17 22.35 15.40 -59.37
C LEU A 17 21.99 15.56 -60.86
N ASN A 18 20.73 15.85 -61.21
CA ASN A 18 20.35 16.09 -62.59
C ASN A 18 20.84 17.46 -63.08
N GLU A 19 20.78 18.48 -62.23
CA GLU A 19 21.34 19.80 -62.54
C GLU A 19 22.87 19.71 -62.66
N VAL A 20 23.52 19.02 -61.73
CA VAL A 20 24.97 18.80 -61.78
C VAL A 20 25.37 18.03 -63.05
N LEU A 21 24.64 16.98 -63.43
CA LEU A 21 24.89 16.21 -64.65
C LEU A 21 24.74 17.10 -65.90
N ARG A 22 23.70 17.92 -65.95
CA ARG A 22 23.46 18.87 -67.06
C ARG A 22 24.64 19.81 -67.21
N ASP A 23 25.03 20.49 -66.13
CA ASP A 23 26.07 21.51 -66.15
C ASP A 23 27.44 20.89 -66.52
N ILE A 24 27.77 19.70 -65.98
CA ILE A 24 28.97 18.94 -66.37
C ILE A 24 28.94 18.57 -67.85
N ASN A 25 27.81 18.09 -68.38
CA ASN A 25 27.70 17.69 -69.78
C ASN A 25 27.77 18.87 -70.75
N GLU A 26 27.30 20.06 -70.35
CA GLU A 26 27.48 21.30 -71.12
C GLU A 26 28.98 21.61 -71.31
N ASP A 27 29.76 21.57 -70.22
CA ASP A 27 31.22 21.79 -70.28
C ASP A 27 31.95 20.70 -71.07
N ARG A 28 31.57 19.43 -70.89
CA ARG A 28 32.15 18.30 -71.62
C ARG A 28 31.90 18.40 -73.12
N SER A 29 30.71 18.85 -73.53
CA SER A 29 30.35 19.09 -74.93
C SER A 29 31.26 20.15 -75.57
N VAL A 30 31.45 21.29 -74.89
CA VAL A 30 32.33 22.37 -75.35
C VAL A 30 33.79 21.91 -75.45
N ALA A 31 34.25 21.10 -74.49
CA ALA A 31 35.62 20.59 -74.45
C ALA A 31 35.88 19.34 -75.32
N GLY A 32 34.85 18.79 -75.98
CA GLY A 32 34.98 17.62 -76.86
C GLY A 32 35.12 16.28 -76.14
N PHE A 33 34.72 16.19 -74.87
CA PHE A 33 34.67 14.94 -74.12
C PHE A 33 33.35 14.19 -74.33
N PRO A 34 33.32 12.84 -74.24
CA PRO A 34 32.08 12.07 -74.28
C PRO A 34 31.12 12.47 -73.15
N LEU A 35 29.83 12.59 -73.45
CA LEU A 35 28.79 12.89 -72.45
C LEU A 35 28.59 11.71 -71.49
N LEU A 36 28.23 12.03 -70.25
CA LEU A 36 27.76 11.07 -69.27
C LEU A 36 26.27 10.79 -69.52
N ASN A 37 25.87 9.51 -69.45
CA ASN A 37 24.51 9.07 -69.80
C ASN A 37 23.68 8.60 -68.59
N ASP A 38 24.31 8.52 -67.42
CA ASP A 38 23.72 8.05 -66.16
C ASP A 38 24.30 8.85 -64.98
N LEU A 39 23.67 8.67 -63.82
CA LEU A 39 24.04 9.37 -62.58
C LEU A 39 25.08 8.61 -61.75
N ASP A 40 25.30 7.31 -62.02
CA ASP A 40 26.17 6.45 -61.21
C ASP A 40 27.57 7.06 -60.93
N PRO A 41 28.28 7.67 -61.91
CA PRO A 41 29.58 8.27 -61.65
C PRO A 41 29.49 9.49 -60.72
N LEU A 42 28.38 10.24 -60.78
CA LEU A 42 28.15 11.40 -59.90
C LEU A 42 27.74 10.95 -58.50
N GLU A 43 26.91 9.92 -58.38
CA GLU A 43 26.54 9.32 -57.09
C GLU A 43 27.78 8.80 -56.34
N ASP A 44 28.69 8.13 -57.05
CA ASP A 44 29.96 7.64 -56.51
C ASP A 44 30.85 8.78 -55.99
N GLU A 45 30.97 9.87 -56.74
CA GLU A 45 31.74 11.05 -56.31
C GLU A 45 31.05 11.80 -55.17
N LEU A 46 29.72 11.91 -55.19
CA LEU A 46 28.94 12.52 -54.12
C LEU A 46 29.09 11.72 -52.81
N ALA A 47 29.11 10.39 -52.88
CA ALA A 47 29.37 9.52 -51.74
C ALA A 47 30.81 9.64 -51.21
N LYS A 48 31.80 9.90 -52.07
CA LYS A 48 33.18 10.23 -51.64
C LYS A 48 33.22 11.59 -50.95
N LEU A 49 32.53 12.60 -51.49
CA LEU A 49 32.44 13.93 -50.90
C LEU A 49 31.78 13.89 -49.52
N ARG A 50 30.66 13.16 -49.38
CA ARG A 50 29.99 12.95 -48.08
C ARG A 50 30.95 12.40 -47.04
N ARG A 51 31.69 11.34 -47.37
CA ARG A 51 32.69 10.73 -46.49
C ARG A 51 33.80 11.72 -46.09
N ALA A 52 34.26 12.55 -47.03
CA ALA A 52 35.26 13.58 -46.74
C ALA A 52 34.73 14.67 -45.80
N TYR A 53 33.45 15.05 -45.95
CA TYR A 53 32.78 16.00 -45.06
C TYR A 53 32.60 15.43 -43.66
N VAL A 54 32.07 14.21 -43.52
CA VAL A 54 31.97 13.52 -42.21
C VAL A 54 33.33 13.46 -41.54
N GLN A 55 34.39 13.07 -42.26
CA GLN A 55 35.73 13.01 -41.69
C GLN A 55 36.23 14.38 -41.21
N SER A 56 35.89 15.46 -41.91
CA SER A 56 36.25 16.83 -41.52
C SER A 56 35.47 17.28 -40.28
N MET A 57 34.18 16.95 -40.19
CA MET A 57 33.34 17.21 -39.01
C MET A 57 33.90 16.46 -37.79
N VAL A 58 34.19 15.17 -37.95
CA VAL A 58 34.80 14.33 -36.91
C VAL A 58 36.13 14.91 -36.42
N GLN A 59 37.01 15.34 -37.33
CA GLN A 59 38.28 15.98 -36.95
C GLN A 59 38.10 17.31 -36.20
N ALA A 60 37.03 18.05 -36.47
CA ALA A 60 36.70 19.27 -35.75
C ALA A 60 36.20 18.95 -34.34
N LEU A 61 35.29 17.97 -34.22
CA LEU A 61 34.77 17.47 -32.95
C LEU A 61 35.87 16.88 -32.06
N ASP A 62 36.84 16.17 -32.65
CA ASP A 62 37.98 15.56 -31.94
C ASP A 62 38.91 16.56 -31.24
N ARG A 63 38.73 17.86 -31.49
CA ARG A 63 39.47 18.93 -30.81
C ARG A 63 38.79 19.41 -29.53
N LEU A 64 37.55 19.00 -29.30
CA LEU A 64 36.77 19.37 -28.13
C LEU A 64 37.07 18.42 -26.95
N PRO A 65 36.95 18.89 -25.70
CA PRO A 65 36.83 18.01 -24.54
C PRO A 65 35.66 17.02 -24.72
N SER A 66 35.78 15.81 -24.14
CA SER A 66 34.78 14.75 -24.36
C SER A 66 33.35 15.15 -23.99
N SER A 67 33.15 15.92 -22.93
CA SER A 67 31.81 16.39 -22.53
C SER A 67 31.22 17.38 -23.54
N GLU A 68 32.03 18.30 -24.05
CA GLU A 68 31.62 19.29 -25.05
C GLU A 68 31.38 18.62 -26.41
N LEU A 69 32.15 17.58 -26.76
CA LEU A 69 31.89 16.77 -27.95
C LEU A 69 30.51 16.12 -27.90
N VAL A 70 30.19 15.46 -26.78
CA VAL A 70 28.89 14.79 -26.61
C VAL A 70 27.76 15.82 -26.72
N GLU A 71 27.86 16.94 -25.98
CA GLU A 71 26.89 18.04 -26.01
C GLU A 71 26.66 18.56 -27.45
N VAL A 72 27.74 18.85 -28.19
CA VAL A 72 27.63 19.36 -29.56
C VAL A 72 27.01 18.34 -30.51
N VAL A 73 27.34 17.05 -30.38
CA VAL A 73 26.76 16.00 -31.23
C VAL A 73 25.28 15.78 -30.89
N THR A 74 24.91 15.81 -29.61
CA THR A 74 23.51 15.75 -29.15
C THR A 74 22.71 16.90 -29.73
N GLU A 75 23.14 18.13 -29.52
CA GLU A 75 22.44 19.31 -30.03
C GLU A 75 22.29 19.31 -31.56
N LEU A 76 23.32 18.86 -32.27
CA LEU A 76 23.32 18.79 -33.73
C LEU A 76 22.25 17.81 -34.23
N VAL A 77 22.18 16.61 -33.64
CA VAL A 77 21.18 15.62 -34.08
C VAL A 77 19.77 16.01 -33.65
N GLU A 78 19.60 16.58 -32.45
CA GLU A 78 18.30 17.07 -31.99
C GLU A 78 17.75 18.16 -32.90
N GLU A 79 18.54 19.17 -33.25
CA GLU A 79 18.08 20.22 -34.16
C GLU A 79 17.83 19.70 -35.58
N ALA A 80 18.73 18.86 -36.10
CA ALA A 80 18.60 18.30 -37.45
C ALA A 80 17.39 17.36 -37.61
N THR A 81 16.92 16.75 -36.52
CA THR A 81 15.78 15.81 -36.51
C THR A 81 14.53 16.39 -35.87
N SER A 82 14.51 17.67 -35.48
CA SER A 82 13.43 18.22 -34.65
C SER A 82 13.12 17.35 -33.42
N TYR A 83 14.17 16.95 -32.69
CA TYR A 83 14.14 16.08 -31.51
C TYR A 83 13.54 14.70 -31.82
N GLY A 84 14.05 14.03 -32.85
CA GLY A 84 13.62 12.67 -33.23
C GLY A 84 12.33 12.59 -34.05
N VAL A 85 11.73 13.72 -34.43
CA VAL A 85 10.44 13.75 -35.17
C VAL A 85 10.64 13.60 -36.68
N GLU A 86 11.66 14.26 -37.24
CA GLU A 86 11.95 14.31 -38.66
C GLU A 86 13.21 13.48 -38.98
N PRO A 87 13.25 12.78 -40.14
CA PRO A 87 14.42 11.99 -40.52
C PRO A 87 15.70 12.82 -40.61
N ALA A 88 16.79 12.32 -40.03
CA ALA A 88 18.11 12.94 -40.19
C ALA A 88 18.59 12.90 -41.65
N SER A 89 19.33 13.94 -42.06
CA SER A 89 20.08 13.92 -43.32
C SER A 89 21.11 12.79 -43.36
N ALA A 90 21.51 12.37 -44.56
CA ALA A 90 22.49 11.29 -44.71
C ALA A 90 23.83 11.64 -44.06
N LEU A 91 24.22 12.93 -44.10
CA LEU A 91 25.45 13.41 -43.49
C LEU A 91 25.42 13.34 -41.96
N ILE A 92 24.32 13.78 -41.34
CA ILE A 92 24.17 13.71 -39.87
C ILE A 92 24.08 12.26 -39.41
N GLY A 93 23.38 11.40 -40.16
CA GLY A 93 23.35 9.96 -39.93
C GLY A 93 24.75 9.34 -39.93
N ASP A 94 25.54 9.58 -40.99
CA ASP A 94 26.91 9.05 -41.11
C ASP A 94 27.83 9.56 -39.98
N LEU A 95 27.64 10.81 -39.53
CA LEU A 95 28.40 11.38 -38.40
C LEU A 95 28.09 10.65 -37.08
N VAL A 96 26.81 10.46 -36.77
CA VAL A 96 26.39 9.76 -35.55
C VAL A 96 26.81 8.29 -35.60
N GLU A 97 26.84 7.64 -36.77
CA GLU A 97 27.38 6.27 -36.90
C GLU A 97 28.90 6.18 -36.62
N VAL A 98 29.66 7.24 -36.90
CA VAL A 98 31.07 7.33 -36.46
C VAL A 98 31.16 7.54 -34.96
N TYR A 99 30.30 8.39 -34.39
CA TYR A 99 30.20 8.62 -32.95
C TYR A 99 29.83 7.34 -32.19
N GLU A 100 28.76 6.65 -32.59
CA GLU A 100 28.25 5.41 -31.99
C GLU A 100 29.35 4.34 -31.93
N ARG A 101 30.11 4.15 -33.02
CA ARG A 101 31.23 3.18 -33.02
C ARG A 101 32.31 3.50 -31.99
N ARG A 102 32.50 4.76 -31.63
CA ARG A 102 33.50 5.19 -30.63
C ARG A 102 32.98 5.00 -29.21
N VAL A 103 31.71 5.29 -28.97
CA VAL A 103 31.10 5.19 -27.63
C VAL A 103 30.52 3.81 -27.32
N GLY A 104 30.25 2.97 -28.33
CA GLY A 104 29.55 1.70 -28.18
C GLY A 104 30.21 0.75 -27.18
N GLY A 105 31.54 0.70 -27.13
CA GLY A 105 32.26 -0.11 -26.14
C GLY A 105 32.02 0.38 -24.69
N PHE A 106 31.91 1.69 -24.49
CA PHE A 106 31.51 2.25 -23.19
C PHE A 106 30.05 1.96 -22.90
N LEU A 107 29.14 2.19 -23.85
CA LEU A 107 27.70 2.00 -23.65
C LEU A 107 27.36 0.54 -23.27
N GLU A 108 27.97 -0.43 -23.94
CA GLU A 108 27.75 -1.84 -23.64
C GLU A 108 28.31 -2.22 -22.27
N SER A 109 29.55 -1.84 -21.98
CA SER A 109 30.20 -2.15 -20.71
C SER A 109 29.52 -1.50 -19.51
N GLU A 110 29.08 -0.25 -19.65
CA GLU A 110 28.42 0.49 -18.58
C GLU A 110 27.00 -0.06 -18.33
N ALA A 111 26.28 -0.45 -19.39
CA ALA A 111 25.00 -1.15 -19.25
C ALA A 111 25.14 -2.49 -18.50
N GLU A 112 26.11 -3.33 -18.89
CA GLU A 112 26.39 -4.59 -18.18
C GLU A 112 26.72 -4.37 -16.70
N ASP A 113 27.47 -3.32 -16.38
CA ASP A 113 27.84 -3.03 -15.01
C ASP A 113 26.69 -2.43 -14.19
N ILE A 114 25.75 -1.72 -14.82
CA ILE A 114 24.50 -1.32 -14.18
C ILE A 114 23.62 -2.54 -13.93
N GLU A 115 23.49 -3.45 -14.90
CA GLU A 115 22.73 -4.70 -14.77
C GLU A 115 23.27 -5.57 -13.61
N LYS A 116 24.59 -5.73 -13.48
CA LYS A 116 25.19 -6.41 -12.32
C LYS A 116 24.86 -5.73 -10.99
N LEU A 117 24.79 -4.39 -10.97
CA LEU A 117 24.44 -3.64 -9.77
C LEU A 117 22.95 -3.76 -9.44
N ILE A 118 22.09 -3.85 -10.45
CA ILE A 118 20.66 -4.18 -10.31
C ILE A 118 20.52 -5.56 -9.65
N ASP A 119 21.17 -6.59 -10.18
CA ASP A 119 21.11 -7.95 -9.64
C ASP A 119 21.63 -8.02 -8.19
N ALA A 120 22.70 -7.30 -7.89
CA ALA A 120 23.21 -7.20 -6.53
C ALA A 120 22.22 -6.50 -5.58
N THR A 121 21.51 -5.48 -6.06
CA THR A 121 20.50 -4.75 -5.27
C THR A 121 19.28 -5.62 -4.97
N LYS A 122 18.84 -6.41 -5.95
CA LYS A 122 17.80 -7.43 -5.80
C LYS A 122 18.16 -8.47 -4.74
N ALA A 123 19.36 -9.05 -4.84
CA ALA A 123 19.86 -10.01 -3.85
C ALA A 123 19.89 -9.41 -2.42
N ARG A 124 20.25 -8.13 -2.27
CA ARG A 124 20.20 -7.45 -0.96
C ARG A 124 18.78 -7.27 -0.44
N ALA A 125 17.83 -6.99 -1.32
CA ALA A 125 16.42 -6.90 -0.96
C ALA A 125 15.88 -8.26 -0.50
N GLU A 126 16.24 -9.35 -1.19
CA GLU A 126 15.93 -10.74 -0.79
C GLU A 126 16.51 -11.10 0.59
N GLU A 127 17.71 -10.62 0.90
CA GLU A 127 18.35 -10.79 2.21
C GLU A 127 17.70 -9.94 3.32
N GLY A 128 16.71 -9.11 2.99
CA GLY A 128 15.98 -8.27 3.94
C GLY A 128 16.74 -7.01 4.36
N ALA A 129 17.58 -6.46 3.48
CA ALA A 129 18.32 -5.22 3.74
C ALA A 129 17.38 -4.06 4.12
N GLU A 130 17.88 -3.11 4.91
CA GLU A 130 17.07 -1.95 5.28
C GLU A 130 16.82 -1.03 4.07
N ALA A 131 15.69 -0.33 4.07
CA ALA A 131 15.31 0.58 2.98
C ALA A 131 16.40 1.61 2.66
N GLY A 132 17.16 2.08 3.65
CA GLY A 132 18.27 3.03 3.43
C GLY A 132 19.44 2.45 2.62
N GLU A 133 19.74 1.16 2.76
CA GLU A 133 20.78 0.49 1.97
C GLU A 133 20.32 0.32 0.52
N ILE A 134 19.10 -0.18 0.32
CA ILE A 134 18.50 -0.32 -1.01
C ILE A 134 18.38 1.04 -1.72
N ASP A 135 18.02 2.09 -0.98
CA ASP A 135 17.92 3.45 -1.51
C ASP A 135 19.28 3.98 -2.01
N ALA A 136 20.36 3.71 -1.26
CA ALA A 136 21.72 4.12 -1.64
C ALA A 136 22.21 3.37 -2.90
N LEU A 137 21.97 2.05 -2.97
CA LEU A 137 22.30 1.25 -4.16
C LEU A 137 21.49 1.73 -5.38
N THR A 138 20.19 1.97 -5.19
CA THR A 138 19.31 2.50 -6.23
C THR A 138 19.78 3.87 -6.71
N THR A 139 20.21 4.75 -5.81
CA THR A 139 20.74 6.08 -6.17
C THR A 139 21.94 5.93 -7.09
N ARG A 140 22.88 5.06 -6.74
CA ARG A 140 24.06 4.78 -7.56
C ARG A 140 23.70 4.19 -8.92
N ILE A 141 22.69 3.32 -9.00
CA ILE A 141 22.18 2.77 -10.26
C ILE A 141 21.66 3.90 -11.16
N LEU A 142 20.81 4.78 -10.60
CA LEU A 142 20.17 5.86 -11.36
C LEU A 142 21.17 6.92 -11.83
N GLU A 143 22.17 7.26 -11.01
CA GLU A 143 23.26 8.17 -11.40
C GLU A 143 24.08 7.60 -12.58
N ARG A 144 24.37 6.29 -12.56
CA ARG A 144 25.08 5.62 -13.67
C ARG A 144 24.23 5.55 -14.92
N ALA A 145 22.93 5.25 -14.80
CA ALA A 145 22.00 5.24 -15.92
C ALA A 145 21.89 6.64 -16.57
N GLN A 146 21.87 7.71 -15.77
CA GLN A 146 21.86 9.07 -16.29
C GLN A 146 23.16 9.42 -17.05
N HIS A 147 24.33 9.09 -16.49
CA HIS A 147 25.61 9.32 -17.19
C HIS A 147 25.80 8.42 -18.42
N TRP A 148 25.17 7.24 -18.43
CA TRP A 148 25.08 6.39 -19.61
C TRP A 148 24.27 7.08 -20.71
N ASP A 149 23.10 7.60 -20.35
CA ASP A 149 22.14 8.26 -21.24
C ASP A 149 22.71 9.52 -21.89
N GLU A 150 23.43 10.35 -21.12
CA GLU A 150 24.13 11.54 -21.65
C GLU A 150 24.96 11.24 -22.92
N LYS A 151 25.57 10.04 -23.00
CA LYS A 151 26.37 9.61 -24.15
C LYS A 151 25.58 8.83 -25.20
N ALA A 152 24.49 8.20 -24.79
CA ALA A 152 23.62 7.45 -25.68
C ALA A 152 22.65 8.37 -26.45
N GLN A 153 22.36 9.56 -25.90
CA GLN A 153 21.34 10.48 -26.41
C GLN A 153 21.45 10.76 -27.91
N PRO A 154 22.64 11.05 -28.49
CA PRO A 154 22.70 11.28 -29.93
C PRO A 154 22.26 10.09 -30.78
N VAL A 155 22.51 8.88 -30.28
CA VAL A 155 22.15 7.62 -30.94
C VAL A 155 20.66 7.34 -30.74
N GLN A 156 20.11 7.57 -29.54
CA GLN A 156 18.67 7.45 -29.25
C GLN A 156 17.85 8.34 -30.18
N VAL A 157 18.17 9.63 -30.24
CA VAL A 157 17.46 10.61 -31.08
C VAL A 157 17.56 10.26 -32.57
N LEU A 158 18.74 9.81 -33.05
CA LEU A 158 18.86 9.35 -34.44
C LEU A 158 17.99 8.12 -34.70
N MET A 159 18.00 7.13 -33.81
CA MET A 159 17.20 5.90 -33.99
C MET A 159 15.70 6.23 -33.98
N GLU A 160 15.25 7.09 -33.07
CA GLU A 160 13.87 7.57 -33.00
C GLU A 160 13.45 8.27 -34.31
N SER A 161 14.29 9.16 -34.86
CA SER A 161 14.03 9.82 -36.15
C SER A 161 13.86 8.85 -37.33
N ARG A 162 14.36 7.63 -37.19
CA ARG A 162 14.25 6.54 -38.18
C ARG A 162 13.13 5.55 -37.86
N GLY A 163 12.41 5.73 -36.75
CA GLY A 163 11.43 4.77 -36.24
C GLY A 163 12.07 3.44 -35.84
N LEU A 164 13.33 3.47 -35.40
CA LEU A 164 14.11 2.31 -34.96
C LEU A 164 14.40 2.40 -33.47
N GLU A 165 14.70 1.26 -32.86
CA GLU A 165 15.05 1.17 -31.44
C GLU A 165 16.56 1.05 -31.26
N HIS A 166 17.09 1.78 -30.28
CA HIS A 166 18.44 1.53 -29.77
C HIS A 166 18.40 0.37 -28.75
N ARG A 167 18.89 -0.80 -29.17
CA ARG A 167 18.75 -2.07 -28.41
C ARG A 167 19.29 -2.00 -26.98
N VAL A 168 20.41 -1.30 -26.78
CA VAL A 168 21.03 -1.16 -25.45
C VAL A 168 20.16 -0.31 -24.53
N SER A 169 19.54 0.78 -25.04
CA SER A 169 18.56 1.58 -24.30
C SER A 169 17.38 0.73 -23.85
N VAL A 170 16.78 -0.05 -24.77
CA VAL A 170 15.65 -0.93 -24.46
C VAL A 170 16.00 -1.95 -23.38
N ARG A 171 17.17 -2.62 -23.50
CA ARG A 171 17.63 -3.61 -22.52
C ARG A 171 17.80 -2.99 -21.13
N LEU A 172 18.49 -1.87 -21.04
CA LEU A 172 18.76 -1.19 -19.78
C LEU A 172 17.48 -0.66 -19.12
N ALA A 173 16.57 -0.09 -19.91
CA ALA A 173 15.27 0.37 -19.45
C ALA A 173 14.42 -0.77 -18.87
N LEU A 174 14.38 -1.92 -19.55
CA LEU A 174 13.67 -3.11 -19.06
C LEU A 174 14.29 -3.65 -17.77
N ALA A 175 15.63 -3.63 -17.63
CA ALA A 175 16.30 -4.06 -16.42
C ALA A 175 15.96 -3.17 -15.21
N LEU A 176 16.01 -1.85 -15.39
CA LEU A 176 15.62 -0.87 -14.37
C LEU A 176 14.15 -0.97 -13.99
N ARG A 177 13.27 -1.17 -14.98
CA ARG A 177 11.83 -1.42 -14.73
C ARG A 177 11.63 -2.71 -13.95
N GLY A 178 12.36 -3.78 -14.30
CA GLY A 178 12.37 -5.03 -13.57
C GLY A 178 12.80 -4.86 -12.11
N LEU A 179 13.79 -4.00 -11.84
CA LEU A 179 14.17 -3.64 -10.47
C LEU A 179 13.01 -2.98 -9.71
N ALA A 180 12.37 -1.95 -10.30
CA ALA A 180 11.25 -1.25 -9.66
C ALA A 180 10.10 -2.21 -9.30
N ILE A 181 9.75 -3.09 -10.24
CA ILE A 181 8.66 -4.06 -10.05
C ILE A 181 8.98 -5.02 -8.90
N GLU A 182 10.19 -5.57 -8.86
CA GLU A 182 10.60 -6.54 -7.86
C GLU A 182 10.72 -5.93 -6.46
N LEU A 183 11.36 -4.74 -6.36
CA LEU A 183 11.47 -4.00 -5.10
C LEU A 183 10.11 -3.68 -4.49
N PHE A 184 9.10 -3.39 -5.32
CA PHE A 184 7.76 -3.17 -4.82
C PHE A 184 7.03 -4.48 -4.49
N ASN A 185 6.92 -5.40 -5.45
CA ASN A 185 6.07 -6.57 -5.33
C ASN A 185 6.55 -7.57 -4.27
N GLU A 186 7.86 -7.74 -4.13
CA GLU A 186 8.45 -8.76 -3.26
C GLU A 186 8.88 -8.21 -1.90
N HIS A 187 9.20 -6.90 -1.84
CA HIS A 187 9.84 -6.30 -0.66
C HIS A 187 9.15 -5.04 -0.13
N ASP A 188 8.05 -4.60 -0.74
CA ASP A 188 7.25 -3.45 -0.32
C ASP A 188 8.00 -2.10 -0.30
N TYR A 189 9.08 -1.96 -1.08
CA TYR A 189 9.80 -0.69 -1.22
C TYR A 189 9.10 0.28 -2.19
N LEU A 190 7.87 0.68 -1.85
CA LEU A 190 7.01 1.54 -2.67
C LEU A 190 7.68 2.85 -3.09
N ASN A 191 8.30 3.57 -2.16
CA ASN A 191 8.91 4.88 -2.45
C ASN A 191 10.12 4.77 -3.39
N ILE A 192 10.94 3.73 -3.20
CA ILE A 192 12.13 3.48 -4.03
C ILE A 192 11.69 3.11 -5.44
N SER A 193 10.70 2.22 -5.56
CA SER A 193 10.15 1.77 -6.84
C SER A 193 9.53 2.92 -7.62
N LYS A 194 8.75 3.79 -6.96
CA LYS A 194 8.22 5.01 -7.57
C LYS A 194 9.32 5.92 -8.11
N ARG A 195 10.41 6.10 -7.35
CA ARG A 195 11.55 6.92 -7.77
C ARG A 195 12.25 6.34 -9.00
N ILE A 196 12.41 5.01 -9.07
CA ILE A 196 12.96 4.35 -10.27
C ILE A 196 12.04 4.59 -11.47
N SER A 197 10.73 4.38 -11.33
CA SER A 197 9.77 4.61 -12.41
C SER A 197 9.75 6.08 -12.87
N ASP A 198 9.77 7.03 -11.94
CA ASP A 198 9.86 8.47 -12.28
C ASP A 198 11.13 8.79 -13.08
N ARG A 199 12.28 8.19 -12.72
CA ARG A 199 13.54 8.37 -13.48
C ARG A 199 13.55 7.66 -14.83
N LEU A 200 12.93 6.49 -14.93
CA LEU A 200 12.79 5.79 -16.21
C LEU A 200 12.07 6.64 -17.26
N ARG A 201 11.02 7.36 -16.84
CA ARG A 201 10.29 8.29 -17.71
C ARG A 201 11.17 9.44 -18.23
N GLU A 202 12.16 9.85 -17.45
CA GLU A 202 13.09 10.94 -17.83
C GLU A 202 14.22 10.43 -18.72
N ILE A 203 14.82 9.29 -18.38
CA ILE A 203 16.03 8.76 -19.04
C ILE A 203 15.72 8.04 -20.36
N PHE A 204 14.52 7.50 -20.53
CA PHE A 204 14.16 6.68 -21.69
C PHE A 204 12.89 7.19 -22.38
N ALA A 205 12.73 8.50 -22.47
CA ALA A 205 11.57 9.13 -23.10
C ALA A 205 11.45 8.78 -24.60
N GLU A 206 12.59 8.61 -25.26
CA GLU A 206 12.76 8.27 -26.68
C GLU A 206 12.54 6.78 -26.97
N VAL A 207 12.09 5.98 -25.97
CA VAL A 207 11.79 4.56 -26.12
C VAL A 207 10.28 4.34 -25.91
N PRO A 208 9.47 4.35 -26.99
CA PRO A 208 8.00 4.40 -26.88
C PRO A 208 7.39 3.25 -26.07
N GLU A 209 7.86 2.01 -26.27
CA GLU A 209 7.35 0.85 -25.51
C GLU A 209 7.58 1.00 -23.99
N ILE A 210 8.67 1.64 -23.60
CA ILE A 210 9.01 1.85 -22.19
C ILE A 210 8.19 2.99 -21.62
N ALA A 211 8.06 4.10 -22.35
CA ALA A 211 7.35 5.29 -21.88
C ALA A 211 5.90 4.96 -21.46
N GLU A 212 5.14 4.23 -22.29
CA GLU A 212 3.75 3.85 -21.97
C GLU A 212 3.68 2.95 -20.73
N ARG A 213 4.57 1.96 -20.63
CA ARG A 213 4.57 1.00 -19.53
C ARG A 213 4.97 1.65 -18.21
N VAL A 214 5.92 2.58 -18.24
CA VAL A 214 6.36 3.33 -17.06
C VAL A 214 5.28 4.26 -16.56
N GLU A 215 4.52 4.90 -17.46
CA GLU A 215 3.37 5.73 -17.08
C GLU A 215 2.32 4.89 -16.32
N GLN A 216 1.96 3.73 -16.86
CA GLN A 216 1.05 2.78 -16.18
C GLN A 216 1.59 2.33 -14.81
N ASP A 217 2.89 2.03 -14.71
CA ASP A 217 3.51 1.65 -13.46
C ASP A 217 3.43 2.78 -12.42
N ILE A 218 3.70 4.03 -12.83
CA ILE A 218 3.62 5.21 -11.94
C ILE A 218 2.18 5.39 -11.44
N GLU A 219 1.18 5.31 -12.32
CA GLU A 219 -0.23 5.43 -11.96
C GLU A 219 -0.62 4.37 -10.92
N ALA A 220 -0.27 3.10 -11.16
CA ALA A 220 -0.54 2.02 -10.22
C ALA A 220 0.12 2.25 -8.85
N LEU A 221 1.38 2.69 -8.82
CA LEU A 221 2.10 2.97 -7.57
C LEU A 221 1.46 4.15 -6.80
N VAL A 222 0.98 5.17 -7.51
CA VAL A 222 0.28 6.32 -6.90
C VAL A 222 -1.06 5.89 -6.29
N GLU A 223 -1.87 5.11 -7.02
CA GLU A 223 -3.14 4.59 -6.50
C GLU A 223 -2.95 3.77 -5.22
N ILE A 224 -1.90 2.93 -5.19
CA ILE A 224 -1.56 2.13 -4.01
C ILE A 224 -1.14 3.01 -2.85
N ALA A 225 -0.31 4.03 -3.09
CA ALA A 225 0.13 4.97 -2.07
C ALA A 225 -1.07 5.72 -1.45
N ASP A 226 -2.00 6.17 -2.28
CA ASP A 226 -3.21 6.87 -1.85
C ASP A 226 -4.16 5.95 -1.08
N ALA A 227 -4.34 4.71 -1.54
CA ALA A 227 -5.13 3.71 -0.82
C ALA A 227 -4.59 3.47 0.60
N ARG A 228 -3.29 3.26 0.75
CA ARG A 228 -2.63 3.08 2.07
C ARG A 228 -2.81 4.31 2.96
N ARG A 229 -2.64 5.51 2.41
CA ARG A 229 -2.82 6.76 3.14
C ARG A 229 -4.26 6.91 3.64
N ASN A 230 -5.23 6.64 2.77
CA ASN A 230 -6.65 6.75 3.10
C ASN A 230 -7.08 5.72 4.15
N GLU A 231 -6.57 4.49 4.06
CA GLU A 231 -6.80 3.45 5.07
C GLU A 231 -6.21 3.83 6.42
N ALA A 232 -4.99 4.38 6.47
CA ALA A 232 -4.38 4.85 7.70
C ALA A 232 -5.18 6.00 8.34
N VAL A 233 -5.65 6.96 7.53
CA VAL A 233 -6.51 8.07 7.99
C VAL A 233 -7.82 7.53 8.54
N ARG A 234 -8.47 6.61 7.81
CA ARG A 234 -9.73 6.00 8.24
C ARG A 234 -9.56 5.21 9.53
N SER A 235 -8.54 4.37 9.62
CA SER A 235 -8.24 3.56 10.80
C SER A 235 -7.98 4.44 12.03
N LYS A 236 -7.22 5.53 11.86
CA LYS A 236 -6.99 6.51 12.93
C LYS A 236 -8.30 7.17 13.37
N LYS A 237 -9.14 7.59 12.43
CA LYS A 237 -10.44 8.18 12.74
C LYS A 237 -11.36 7.21 13.47
N GLU A 238 -11.42 5.96 13.03
CA GLU A 238 -12.20 4.91 13.70
C GLU A 238 -11.68 4.64 15.13
N GLN A 239 -10.36 4.64 15.34
CA GLN A 239 -9.76 4.55 16.68
C GLN A 239 -10.10 5.75 17.57
N GLU A 240 -10.05 6.98 17.04
CA GLU A 240 -10.41 8.20 17.77
C GLU A 240 -11.91 8.24 18.12
N GLU A 241 -12.78 7.87 17.17
CA GLU A 241 -14.22 7.75 17.39
C GLU A 241 -14.53 6.69 18.44
N PHE A 242 -13.88 5.52 18.38
CA PHE A 242 -14.02 4.49 19.39
C PHE A 242 -13.54 4.98 20.76
N ALA A 243 -12.36 5.59 20.84
CA ALA A 243 -11.82 6.13 22.09
C ALA A 243 -12.77 7.16 22.72
N ALA A 244 -13.31 8.09 21.94
CA ALA A 244 -14.32 9.05 22.41
C ALA A 244 -15.64 8.37 22.80
N SER A 245 -16.00 7.26 22.15
CA SER A 245 -17.21 6.49 22.44
C SER A 245 -17.13 5.70 23.75
N ILE A 246 -15.94 5.43 24.28
CA ILE A 246 -15.76 4.71 25.56
C ILE A 246 -15.20 5.58 26.69
N ALA A 247 -14.57 6.73 26.37
CA ALA A 247 -14.01 7.63 27.35
C ALA A 247 -15.05 8.06 28.39
N TYR A 248 -14.76 7.78 29.66
CA TYR A 248 -15.63 8.13 30.77
C TYR A 248 -14.81 8.38 32.04
N GLU A 249 -15.08 9.49 32.72
CA GLU A 249 -14.47 9.85 33.98
C GLU A 249 -15.55 10.35 34.95
N ALA A 250 -15.56 9.79 36.17
CA ALA A 250 -16.50 10.19 37.20
C ALA A 250 -15.86 10.11 38.59
N THR A 251 -16.10 11.14 39.41
CA THR A 251 -15.67 11.19 40.81
C THR A 251 -16.79 10.76 41.74
N PHE A 252 -16.43 9.97 42.76
CA PHE A 252 -17.34 9.46 43.78
C PHE A 252 -16.80 9.81 45.18
N GLY A 253 -17.69 10.19 46.10
CA GLY A 253 -17.34 10.59 47.47
C GLY A 253 -17.54 12.08 47.75
N LEU A 254 -17.73 12.43 49.04
CA LEU A 254 -18.04 13.80 49.49
C LEU A 254 -16.78 14.57 49.95
N LEU A 255 -15.95 13.95 50.81
CA LEU A 255 -14.75 14.56 51.40
C LEU A 255 -13.44 13.99 50.82
N ILE A 256 -13.42 12.69 50.53
CA ILE A 256 -12.36 12.02 49.79
C ILE A 256 -13.00 11.56 48.48
N LYS A 257 -12.48 12.06 47.35
CA LYS A 257 -13.01 11.76 46.01
C LYS A 257 -12.14 10.71 45.34
N ASP A 258 -12.73 9.56 45.07
CA ASP A 258 -12.14 8.54 44.20
C ASP A 258 -12.62 8.75 42.77
N THR A 259 -11.72 8.56 41.80
CA THR A 259 -12.04 8.76 40.38
C THR A 259 -12.06 7.43 39.66
N PHE A 260 -13.18 7.11 39.03
CA PHE A 260 -13.27 6.05 38.04
C PHE A 260 -12.91 6.61 36.68
N ARG A 261 -12.03 5.92 35.95
CA ARG A 261 -11.74 6.25 34.55
C ARG A 261 -11.84 5.00 33.69
N LEU A 262 -12.42 5.17 32.51
CA LEU A 262 -12.46 4.20 31.44
C LEU A 262 -11.94 4.88 30.16
N SER A 263 -10.99 4.24 29.50
CA SER A 263 -10.47 4.66 28.20
C SER A 263 -9.93 3.44 27.45
N THR A 264 -9.33 3.66 26.27
CA THR A 264 -8.63 2.60 25.52
C THR A 264 -7.46 2.00 26.29
N ASN A 265 -6.88 2.74 27.25
CA ASN A 265 -5.80 2.24 28.11
C ASN A 265 -6.31 1.32 29.24
N GLY A 266 -7.63 1.16 29.40
CA GLY A 266 -8.21 0.31 30.41
C GLY A 266 -9.13 1.02 31.39
N VAL A 267 -9.33 0.37 32.54
CA VAL A 267 -10.17 0.84 33.63
C VAL A 267 -9.31 1.11 34.85
N SER A 268 -9.44 2.30 35.44
CA SER A 268 -8.76 2.65 36.69
C SER A 268 -9.74 3.04 37.79
N TRP A 269 -9.51 2.53 39.00
CA TRP A 269 -10.31 2.81 40.19
C TRP A 269 -9.49 2.62 41.47
N LYS A 270 -9.51 3.60 42.39
CA LYS A 270 -8.84 3.53 43.71
C LYS A 270 -7.38 3.05 43.65
N GLY A 271 -6.60 3.58 42.70
CA GLY A 271 -5.19 3.21 42.52
C GLY A 271 -4.94 1.86 41.84
N SER A 272 -5.99 1.10 41.53
CA SER A 272 -5.91 -0.12 40.71
C SER A 272 -6.21 0.20 39.25
N SER A 273 -5.56 -0.52 38.32
CA SER A 273 -5.77 -0.38 36.88
C SER A 273 -5.82 -1.75 36.21
N LEU A 274 -6.67 -1.91 35.20
CA LEU A 274 -6.83 -3.12 34.38
C LEU A 274 -6.86 -2.75 32.91
N SER A 275 -6.11 -3.44 32.05
CA SER A 275 -6.28 -3.31 30.60
C SER A 275 -7.66 -3.84 30.18
N LEU A 276 -8.23 -3.29 29.09
CA LEU A 276 -9.50 -3.78 28.54
C LEU A 276 -9.43 -5.25 28.11
N GLU A 277 -8.25 -5.72 27.70
CA GLU A 277 -7.99 -7.12 27.30
C GLU A 277 -8.02 -8.08 28.50
N GLU A 278 -7.63 -7.60 29.68
CA GLU A 278 -7.61 -8.41 30.91
C GLU A 278 -8.99 -8.60 31.53
N VAL A 279 -9.99 -7.82 31.08
CA VAL A 279 -11.36 -7.91 31.58
C VAL A 279 -11.99 -9.21 31.07
N ASP A 280 -12.25 -10.15 31.96
CA ASP A 280 -12.86 -11.44 31.61
C ASP A 280 -14.32 -11.54 32.07
N GLY A 281 -14.81 -10.49 32.72
CA GLY A 281 -16.24 -10.31 32.89
C GLY A 281 -16.67 -9.00 33.51
N ILE A 282 -17.98 -8.78 33.48
CA ILE A 282 -18.64 -7.59 34.04
C ILE A 282 -19.95 -7.98 34.72
N SER A 283 -20.31 -7.26 35.79
CA SER A 283 -21.65 -7.36 36.40
C SER A 283 -22.05 -6.03 37.05
N TRP A 284 -23.35 -5.73 37.10
CA TRP A 284 -23.85 -4.50 37.70
C TRP A 284 -25.31 -4.59 38.12
N GLY A 285 -25.75 -3.65 38.94
CA GLY A 285 -27.16 -3.47 39.28
C GLY A 285 -27.38 -2.52 40.45
N GLY A 286 -28.65 -2.20 40.71
CA GLY A 286 -29.07 -1.33 41.80
C GLY A 286 -29.84 -2.07 42.88
N LEU A 287 -29.57 -1.73 44.14
CA LEU A 287 -30.33 -2.17 45.31
C LEU A 287 -31.11 -0.99 45.87
N ARG A 288 -32.44 -1.06 45.81
CA ARG A 288 -33.33 -0.06 46.38
C ARG A 288 -33.44 -0.30 47.89
N GLY A 289 -32.91 0.61 48.68
CA GLY A 289 -33.18 0.68 50.12
C GLY A 289 -34.37 1.59 50.43
N ASP A 290 -34.67 1.77 51.71
CA ASP A 290 -35.82 2.56 52.18
C ASP A 290 -35.74 4.04 51.79
N TYR A 291 -34.52 4.59 51.74
CA TYR A 291 -34.28 6.03 51.50
C TYR A 291 -33.46 6.35 50.26
N LYS A 292 -32.73 5.37 49.69
CA LYS A 292 -31.88 5.56 48.52
C LYS A 292 -31.59 4.25 47.79
N THR A 293 -31.23 4.35 46.51
CA THR A 293 -30.70 3.24 45.72
C THR A 293 -29.17 3.26 45.76
N THR A 294 -28.55 2.10 45.99
CA THR A 294 -27.11 1.90 45.82
C THR A 294 -26.85 1.09 44.56
N PHE A 295 -25.92 1.56 43.73
CA PHE A 295 -25.50 0.91 42.50
C PHE A 295 -24.12 0.27 42.67
N ASP A 296 -23.99 -0.93 42.11
CA ASP A 296 -22.77 -1.72 42.10
C ASP A 296 -22.33 -1.92 40.65
N VAL A 297 -21.04 -1.74 40.37
CA VAL A 297 -20.39 -2.18 39.12
C VAL A 297 -19.15 -2.99 39.49
N ARG A 298 -19.07 -4.22 38.98
CA ARG A 298 -17.95 -5.14 39.15
C ARG A 298 -17.30 -5.44 37.80
N ILE A 299 -15.98 -5.35 37.74
CA ILE A 299 -15.17 -5.66 36.57
C ILE A 299 -14.18 -6.73 36.98
N TYR A 300 -14.29 -7.90 36.35
CA TYR A 300 -13.54 -9.10 36.71
C TYR A 300 -12.32 -9.22 35.81
N SER A 301 -11.24 -9.71 36.38
CA SER A 301 -10.03 -10.11 35.69
C SER A 301 -9.40 -11.31 36.42
N PRO A 302 -8.47 -12.03 35.78
CA PRO A 302 -7.68 -13.06 36.46
C PRO A 302 -6.89 -12.54 37.67
N ARG A 303 -6.58 -11.23 37.72
CA ARG A 303 -5.81 -10.60 38.80
C ARG A 303 -6.68 -10.13 39.98
N GLY A 304 -7.99 -10.12 39.82
CA GLY A 304 -8.93 -9.66 40.83
C GLY A 304 -10.10 -8.89 40.24
N THR A 305 -10.93 -8.35 41.12
CA THR A 305 -12.18 -7.66 40.76
C THR A 305 -12.12 -6.20 41.18
N LEU A 306 -12.32 -5.27 40.24
CA LEU A 306 -12.61 -3.88 40.56
C LEU A 306 -14.08 -3.76 40.96
N PHE A 307 -14.33 -3.15 42.12
CA PHE A 307 -15.68 -2.94 42.65
C PHE A 307 -15.93 -1.45 42.88
N VAL A 308 -16.92 -0.91 42.17
CA VAL A 308 -17.35 0.49 42.25
C VAL A 308 -18.77 0.51 42.82
N GLU A 309 -18.94 1.15 43.97
CA GLU A 309 -20.23 1.30 44.66
C GLU A 309 -20.55 2.79 44.82
N PHE A 310 -21.78 3.19 44.49
CA PHE A 310 -22.22 4.59 44.56
C PHE A 310 -23.75 4.73 44.63
N SER A 311 -24.27 5.88 45.06
CA SER A 311 -25.73 6.14 45.13
C SER A 311 -26.23 7.16 44.10
N ASP A 312 -25.34 7.73 43.29
CA ASP A 312 -25.67 8.75 42.28
C ASP A 312 -26.18 8.10 40.98
N GLU A 313 -27.51 8.02 40.84
CA GLU A 313 -28.16 7.39 39.68
C GLU A 313 -27.78 8.03 38.34
N SER A 314 -27.47 9.33 38.33
CA SER A 314 -27.10 10.04 37.10
C SER A 314 -25.80 9.51 36.47
N LYS A 315 -24.94 8.86 37.26
CA LYS A 315 -23.68 8.27 36.80
C LYS A 315 -23.83 6.82 36.34
N PHE A 316 -24.86 6.12 36.79
CA PHE A 316 -25.01 4.68 36.56
C PHE A 316 -25.18 4.33 35.09
N GLY A 317 -26.16 4.94 34.42
CA GLY A 317 -26.45 4.71 33.00
C GLY A 317 -25.24 4.96 32.09
N PRO A 318 -24.62 6.17 32.14
CA PRO A 318 -23.44 6.47 31.35
C PRO A 318 -22.27 5.50 31.61
N MET A 319 -22.02 5.14 32.87
CA MET A 319 -20.93 4.22 33.20
C MET A 319 -21.12 2.83 32.58
N ILE A 320 -22.31 2.23 32.73
CA ILE A 320 -22.57 0.89 32.18
C ILE A 320 -22.62 0.90 30.65
N GLU A 321 -23.11 1.98 30.03
CA GLU A 321 -23.14 2.11 28.57
C GLU A 321 -21.72 2.14 28.00
N ARG A 322 -20.84 2.95 28.60
CA ARG A 322 -19.43 3.08 28.16
C ARG A 322 -18.66 1.79 28.43
N LEU A 323 -18.89 1.15 29.58
CA LEU A 323 -18.30 -0.15 29.90
C LEU A 323 -18.78 -1.25 28.94
N TRP A 324 -20.07 -1.26 28.58
CA TRP A 324 -20.61 -2.21 27.60
C TRP A 324 -19.97 -2.03 26.22
N LYS A 325 -19.81 -0.78 25.76
CA LYS A 325 -19.11 -0.46 24.50
C LYS A 325 -17.65 -0.91 24.53
N ALA A 326 -16.97 -0.75 25.67
CA ALA A 326 -15.56 -1.11 25.81
C ALA A 326 -15.30 -2.62 25.84
N VAL A 327 -16.11 -3.40 26.55
CA VAL A 327 -15.84 -4.84 26.78
C VAL A 327 -17.06 -5.75 26.67
N GLY A 328 -18.28 -5.23 26.79
CA GLY A 328 -19.51 -6.03 26.84
C GLY A 328 -19.80 -6.80 25.55
N VAL A 329 -19.57 -6.17 24.38
CA VAL A 329 -19.75 -6.84 23.08
C VAL A 329 -18.74 -7.98 22.90
N ARG A 330 -17.46 -7.77 23.27
CA ARG A 330 -16.43 -8.81 23.23
C ARG A 330 -16.82 -10.00 24.12
N LEU A 331 -17.17 -9.73 25.38
CA LEU A 331 -17.59 -10.76 26.34
C LEU A 331 -18.83 -11.53 25.89
N LEU A 332 -19.77 -10.86 25.21
CA LEU A 332 -20.93 -11.52 24.61
C LEU A 332 -20.53 -12.51 23.52
N ILE A 333 -19.63 -12.11 22.62
CA ILE A 333 -19.12 -12.98 21.55
C ILE A 333 -18.39 -14.19 22.14
N GLU A 334 -17.49 -13.96 23.11
CA GLU A 334 -16.74 -15.01 23.80
C GLU A 334 -17.68 -16.00 24.51
N LEU A 335 -18.70 -15.51 25.20
CA LEU A 335 -19.73 -16.34 25.84
C LEU A 335 -20.44 -17.23 24.80
N LEU A 336 -20.87 -16.65 23.67
CA LEU A 336 -21.58 -17.41 22.63
C LEU A 336 -20.68 -18.43 21.92
N GLN A 337 -19.42 -18.10 21.67
CA GLN A 337 -18.42 -19.03 21.12
C GLN A 337 -18.14 -20.19 22.08
N THR A 338 -18.03 -19.90 23.37
CA THR A 338 -17.86 -20.90 24.42
C THR A 338 -19.04 -21.87 24.47
N LEU A 339 -20.28 -21.37 24.39
CA LEU A 339 -21.45 -22.25 24.35
C LEU A 339 -21.49 -23.07 23.05
N ARG A 340 -21.17 -22.45 21.90
CA ARG A 340 -21.14 -23.12 20.59
C ARG A 340 -20.18 -24.31 20.54
N SER A 341 -19.05 -24.24 21.25
CA SER A 341 -18.09 -25.36 21.34
C SER A 341 -18.60 -26.54 22.17
N GLY A 342 -19.78 -26.42 22.79
CA GLY A 342 -20.41 -27.45 23.62
C GLY A 342 -20.13 -27.29 25.11
N ALA A 343 -19.42 -26.24 25.52
CA ALA A 343 -19.18 -25.99 26.94
C ALA A 343 -20.47 -25.62 27.68
N VAL A 344 -20.46 -25.88 28.99
CA VAL A 344 -21.55 -25.54 29.90
C VAL A 344 -21.02 -24.55 30.93
N MET A 345 -21.69 -23.41 31.06
CA MET A 345 -21.29 -22.32 31.95
C MET A 345 -22.21 -22.25 33.16
N THR A 346 -21.65 -22.02 34.35
CA THR A 346 -22.44 -21.92 35.57
C THR A 346 -22.73 -20.46 35.91
N PHE A 347 -24.00 -20.13 36.15
CA PHE A 347 -24.44 -18.83 36.61
C PHE A 347 -25.33 -19.02 37.85
N GLY A 348 -24.84 -18.60 39.02
CA GLY A 348 -25.47 -18.97 40.29
C GLY A 348 -25.53 -20.49 40.44
N GLY A 349 -26.71 -21.04 40.71
CA GLY A 349 -26.94 -22.49 40.73
C GLY A 349 -27.29 -23.11 39.37
N MET A 350 -27.45 -22.32 38.31
CA MET A 350 -27.91 -22.81 37.01
C MET A 350 -26.76 -23.16 36.08
N ARG A 351 -26.95 -24.18 35.24
CA ARG A 351 -25.96 -24.60 34.22
C ARG A 351 -26.50 -24.26 32.83
N ILE A 352 -25.83 -23.35 32.14
CA ILE A 352 -26.21 -22.77 30.85
C ILE A 352 -25.44 -23.48 29.74
N SER A 353 -26.17 -24.00 28.74
CA SER A 353 -25.61 -24.62 27.54
C SER A 353 -26.16 -23.94 26.29
N ASP A 354 -25.62 -24.26 25.13
CA ASP A 354 -26.11 -23.67 23.88
C ASP A 354 -27.58 -24.01 23.58
N ARG A 355 -28.08 -25.14 24.09
CA ARG A 355 -29.44 -25.65 23.81
C ARG A 355 -30.47 -25.31 24.88
N GLY A 356 -30.05 -24.93 26.08
CA GLY A 356 -30.96 -24.68 27.19
C GLY A 356 -30.24 -24.50 28.52
N VAL A 357 -31.04 -24.45 29.59
CA VAL A 357 -30.59 -24.27 30.96
C VAL A 357 -30.97 -25.47 31.82
N VAL A 358 -30.07 -25.92 32.68
CA VAL A 358 -30.39 -26.82 33.79
C VAL A 358 -30.65 -25.98 35.04
N ILE A 359 -31.86 -26.12 35.59
CA ILE A 359 -32.32 -25.41 36.78
C ILE A 359 -32.38 -26.42 37.95
N PRO A 360 -31.67 -26.17 39.07
CA PRO A 360 -31.81 -26.97 40.27
C PRO A 360 -33.13 -26.63 40.98
N VAL A 361 -33.95 -27.64 41.26
CA VAL A 361 -35.23 -27.52 41.97
C VAL A 361 -35.10 -28.25 43.31
N GLU A 362 -35.11 -27.48 44.39
CA GLU A 362 -35.12 -28.03 45.74
C GLU A 362 -36.43 -28.76 46.02
N ARG A 363 -36.34 -29.95 46.60
CA ARG A 363 -37.51 -30.76 46.97
C ARG A 363 -37.50 -30.99 48.47
N MET A 364 -38.64 -30.74 49.11
CA MET A 364 -38.79 -31.00 50.54
C MET A 364 -38.51 -32.48 50.83
N PHE A 365 -37.50 -32.77 51.64
CA PHE A 365 -37.05 -34.11 52.04
C PHE A 365 -36.53 -35.02 50.90
N ARG A 366 -36.09 -34.48 49.76
CA ARG A 366 -35.43 -35.25 48.68
C ARG A 366 -34.22 -34.49 48.13
N ALA A 367 -33.33 -35.21 47.47
CA ALA A 367 -32.22 -34.60 46.75
C ALA A 367 -32.73 -33.59 45.69
N THR A 368 -31.96 -32.51 45.50
CA THR A 368 -32.21 -31.48 44.51
C THR A 368 -32.37 -32.12 43.12
N GLN A 369 -33.48 -31.83 42.46
CA GLN A 369 -33.72 -32.32 41.11
C GLN A 369 -33.16 -31.33 40.11
N GLU A 370 -32.32 -31.79 39.19
CA GLU A 370 -31.92 -30.99 38.04
C GLU A 370 -32.96 -31.11 36.92
N VAL A 371 -33.50 -29.97 36.48
CA VAL A 371 -34.48 -29.91 35.38
C VAL A 371 -33.85 -29.19 34.20
N PHE A 372 -33.66 -29.89 33.08
CA PHE A 372 -33.25 -29.28 31.82
C PHE A 372 -34.46 -28.62 31.15
N VAL A 373 -34.30 -27.35 30.77
CA VAL A 373 -35.31 -26.55 30.08
C VAL A 373 -34.69 -26.04 28.77
N PRO A 374 -35.19 -26.46 27.60
CA PRO A 374 -34.71 -25.93 26.32
C PRO A 374 -35.10 -24.45 26.19
N TRP A 375 -34.32 -23.67 25.42
CA TRP A 375 -34.54 -22.22 25.32
C TRP A 375 -35.93 -21.81 24.79
N GLY A 376 -36.57 -22.66 23.98
CA GLY A 376 -37.94 -22.46 23.51
C GLY A 376 -39.02 -22.60 24.59
N GLU A 377 -38.71 -23.29 25.70
CA GLU A 377 -39.63 -23.47 26.84
C GLU A 377 -39.22 -22.62 28.05
N ALA A 378 -38.06 -21.97 28.02
CA ALA A 378 -37.59 -21.09 29.07
C ALA A 378 -38.23 -19.70 28.95
N ARG A 379 -38.62 -19.12 30.08
CA ARG A 379 -39.09 -17.74 30.19
C ARG A 379 -38.16 -16.94 31.08
N LYS A 380 -37.86 -15.71 30.68
CA LYS A 380 -37.13 -14.72 31.49
C LYS A 380 -38.06 -13.74 32.16
N SER A 381 -37.76 -13.43 33.41
CA SER A 381 -38.27 -12.26 34.12
C SER A 381 -37.17 -11.61 34.94
N SER A 382 -37.43 -10.41 35.46
CA SER A 382 -36.53 -9.70 36.36
C SER A 382 -37.27 -9.33 37.63
N GLN A 383 -36.71 -9.68 38.79
CA GLN A 383 -37.30 -9.36 40.09
C GLN A 383 -36.19 -9.03 41.08
N GLY A 384 -36.26 -7.84 41.71
CA GLY A 384 -35.34 -7.46 42.80
C GLY A 384 -33.85 -7.48 42.42
N GLY A 385 -33.50 -7.15 41.17
CA GLY A 385 -32.11 -7.20 40.69
C GLY A 385 -31.62 -8.60 40.32
N GLN A 386 -32.51 -9.59 40.28
CA GLN A 386 -32.20 -10.95 39.81
C GLN A 386 -32.78 -11.20 38.41
N LEU A 387 -31.99 -11.86 37.58
CA LEU A 387 -32.47 -12.53 36.37
C LEU A 387 -33.10 -13.85 36.79
N VAL A 388 -34.38 -14.04 36.48
CA VAL A 388 -35.12 -15.25 36.81
C VAL A 388 -35.44 -16.03 35.55
N LEU A 389 -35.08 -17.31 35.52
CA LEU A 389 -35.43 -18.24 34.46
C LEU A 389 -36.45 -19.24 35.00
N THR A 390 -37.54 -19.42 34.27
CA THR A 390 -38.64 -20.33 34.64
C THR A 390 -38.99 -21.26 33.47
N SER A 391 -39.32 -22.53 33.75
CA SER A 391 -39.89 -23.43 32.75
C SER A 391 -41.28 -22.97 32.29
N GLY A 392 -41.69 -23.35 31.08
CA GLY A 392 -42.99 -22.97 30.51
C GLY A 392 -44.19 -23.40 31.37
N ASP A 393 -44.03 -24.51 32.11
CA ASP A 393 -45.02 -25.05 33.07
C ASP A 393 -44.89 -24.49 34.50
N GLY A 394 -43.91 -23.63 34.76
CA GLY A 394 -43.70 -22.98 36.06
C GLY A 394 -43.07 -23.85 37.15
N LYS A 395 -42.75 -25.12 36.88
CA LYS A 395 -42.27 -26.07 37.91
C LYS A 395 -40.79 -25.94 38.25
N ALA A 396 -39.98 -25.42 37.32
CA ALA A 396 -38.58 -25.12 37.56
C ALA A 396 -38.36 -23.62 37.52
N LYS A 397 -37.74 -23.07 38.58
CA LYS A 397 -37.43 -21.64 38.71
C LYS A 397 -36.04 -21.50 39.32
N GLY A 398 -35.16 -20.79 38.62
CA GLY A 398 -33.83 -20.43 39.10
C GLY A 398 -33.58 -18.94 38.95
N SER A 399 -32.69 -18.39 39.78
CA SER A 399 -32.34 -16.98 39.74
C SER A 399 -30.83 -16.74 39.75
N ILE A 400 -30.42 -15.65 39.09
CA ILE A 400 -29.04 -15.16 38.99
C ILE A 400 -29.03 -13.73 39.51
N ASP A 401 -28.19 -13.42 40.50
CA ASP A 401 -27.99 -12.03 40.95
C ASP A 401 -27.19 -11.27 39.88
N LEU A 402 -27.83 -10.27 39.27
CA LEU A 402 -27.23 -9.48 38.19
C LEU A 402 -26.02 -8.65 38.65
N ARG A 403 -25.91 -8.38 39.95
CA ARG A 403 -24.82 -7.61 40.55
C ARG A 403 -23.62 -8.47 40.84
N GLN A 404 -23.81 -9.69 41.34
CA GLN A 404 -22.74 -10.53 41.90
C GLN A 404 -22.25 -11.61 40.95
N SER A 405 -23.07 -12.03 39.99
CA SER A 405 -22.70 -13.11 39.07
C SER A 405 -21.89 -12.56 37.90
N LYS A 406 -20.66 -13.05 37.73
CA LYS A 406 -19.80 -12.67 36.60
C LYS A 406 -20.54 -12.88 35.27
N ASN A 407 -20.54 -11.88 34.39
CA ASN A 407 -21.18 -11.89 33.07
C ASN A 407 -22.71 -12.10 33.08
N SER A 408 -23.39 -11.95 34.22
CA SER A 408 -24.85 -12.10 34.23
C SER A 408 -25.60 -11.06 33.39
N PRO A 409 -25.18 -9.78 33.30
CA PRO A 409 -25.80 -8.86 32.35
C PRO A 409 -25.53 -9.27 30.89
N VAL A 410 -24.35 -9.81 30.60
CA VAL A 410 -23.99 -10.31 29.26
C VAL A 410 -24.90 -11.47 28.85
N LEU A 411 -25.09 -12.47 29.72
CA LEU A 411 -26.04 -13.57 29.51
C LEU A 411 -27.47 -13.05 29.37
N SER A 412 -27.88 -12.12 30.23
CA SER A 412 -29.21 -11.51 30.19
C SER A 412 -29.49 -10.90 28.82
N THR A 413 -28.51 -10.16 28.26
CA THR A 413 -28.59 -9.57 26.92
C THR A 413 -28.57 -10.62 25.81
N ALA A 414 -27.74 -11.67 25.92
CA ALA A 414 -27.74 -12.78 24.96
C ALA A 414 -29.15 -13.39 24.83
N LEU A 415 -29.80 -13.64 25.96
CA LEU A 415 -31.15 -14.19 26.01
C LEU A 415 -32.19 -13.25 25.39
N ASP A 416 -32.08 -11.94 25.62
CA ASP A 416 -32.97 -10.94 24.98
C ASP A 416 -32.83 -10.96 23.45
N ILE A 417 -31.59 -11.03 22.95
CA ILE A 417 -31.32 -11.08 21.52
C ILE A 417 -31.86 -12.39 20.93
N TYR A 418 -31.64 -13.52 21.60
CA TYR A 418 -32.14 -14.82 21.17
C TYR A 418 -33.66 -14.84 21.04
N TRP A 419 -34.41 -14.44 22.06
CA TRP A 419 -35.88 -14.45 21.99
C TRP A 419 -36.43 -13.41 21.02
N LYS A 420 -35.69 -12.32 20.74
CA LYS A 420 -36.08 -11.35 19.72
C LYS A 420 -35.86 -11.88 18.29
N LYS A 421 -34.75 -12.59 18.04
CA LYS A 421 -34.41 -13.13 16.70
C LYS A 421 -35.06 -14.48 16.41
N GLY A 422 -35.32 -15.28 17.44
CA GLY A 422 -35.65 -16.70 17.30
C GLY A 422 -34.41 -17.55 16.95
N GLY A 423 -34.46 -18.85 17.25
CA GLY A 423 -33.36 -19.77 16.96
C GLY A 423 -33.49 -21.09 17.71
N SER A 424 -32.67 -22.08 17.33
CA SER A 424 -32.60 -23.38 18.02
C SER A 424 -31.55 -23.43 19.13
N THR A 425 -30.55 -22.54 19.09
CA THR A 425 -29.48 -22.43 20.09
C THR A 425 -29.16 -20.98 20.41
N LEU A 426 -28.54 -20.72 21.57
CA LEU A 426 -28.19 -19.36 21.98
C LEU A 426 -27.12 -18.75 21.06
N SER A 427 -26.15 -19.56 20.63
CA SER A 427 -25.06 -19.17 19.72
C SER A 427 -25.51 -18.87 18.29
N SER A 428 -26.77 -19.12 17.92
CA SER A 428 -27.32 -18.74 16.61
C SER A 428 -27.31 -17.22 16.40
N ILE A 429 -27.16 -16.44 17.48
CA ILE A 429 -27.00 -14.98 17.44
C ILE A 429 -25.83 -14.53 16.56
N LEU A 430 -24.73 -15.29 16.54
CA LEU A 430 -23.51 -14.96 15.79
C LEU A 430 -23.67 -15.14 14.26
N GLY A 431 -24.81 -15.64 13.79
CA GLY A 431 -24.97 -16.07 12.39
C GLY A 431 -24.49 -17.52 12.18
N LYS A 432 -24.76 -18.05 10.98
CA LYS A 432 -24.29 -19.37 10.56
C LYS A 432 -22.78 -19.45 10.57
#